data_AF-A0A350X8H5-F1
#
_entry.id   AF-A0A350X8H5-F1
#
_cell.length_a   1.000
_cell.length_b   1.000
_cell.length_c   1.000
_cell.angle_alpha   90.00
_cell.angle_beta   90.00
_cell.angle_gamma   90.00
#
_symmetry.space_group_name_H-M   'P 1'
#
loop_
_entity.id
_entity.type
_entity.pdbx_description
1 polymer ?
#
loop_
_entity_poly.entity_id
_entity_poly.type
_entity_poly.pdbx_seq_one_letter_code
_entity_poly.pdbx_strand_id
1 'polypeptide(L)'
;MTTGWILIAAILVLGGAIASVGDRVGTKVGKARLSLFNLRPRKTAILITVLTGSLISASTLAILFGASEQLRTGVFRLEKIQKNLRNARKELEKTKTQKSQVETELTQAKSQQAEAQQKLDATNQSLQSTLAKLSEATTNQARTEAQLKQTQGQLNNTNSQLNQTQDKLNKTQNELNQTQGQLNAVSTQVMALRDERQKLIEQRDQLQAER
;
A
#
# COMPACT_ATOMS: atom_id res chain seq x y z
N MET A 1 -58.95 21.35 30.45
CA MET A 1 -58.49 22.30 31.47
C MET A 1 -59.43 22.34 32.68
N THR A 2 -60.75 22.40 32.50
CA THR A 2 -61.76 22.47 33.59
C THR A 2 -61.80 21.21 34.49
N THR A 3 -61.64 20.02 33.94
CA THR A 3 -61.64 18.74 34.70
C THR A 3 -60.49 18.61 35.70
N GLY A 4 -59.31 19.15 35.38
CA GLY A 4 -58.17 19.16 36.31
C GLY A 4 -58.42 20.04 37.53
N TRP A 5 -58.97 21.24 37.33
CA TRP A 5 -59.33 22.14 38.43
C TRP A 5 -60.47 21.60 39.30
N ILE A 6 -61.46 20.93 38.71
CA ILE A 6 -62.55 20.28 39.47
C ILE A 6 -62.01 19.14 40.33
N LEU A 7 -61.09 18.32 39.81
CA LEU A 7 -60.43 17.26 40.58
C LEU A 7 -59.57 17.81 41.71
N ILE A 8 -58.79 18.85 41.44
CA ILE A 8 -57.98 19.52 42.48
C ILE A 8 -58.88 20.09 43.57
N ALA A 9 -59.95 20.80 43.21
CA ALA A 9 -60.92 21.35 44.17
C ALA A 9 -61.60 20.25 44.99
N ALA A 10 -62.03 19.15 44.36
CA ALA A 10 -62.64 18.02 45.05
C ALA A 10 -61.68 17.37 46.04
N ILE A 11 -60.41 17.16 45.66
CA ILE A 11 -59.38 16.61 46.54
C ILE A 11 -59.07 17.56 47.70
N LEU A 12 -59.05 18.88 47.47
CA LEU A 12 -58.80 19.88 48.50
C LEU A 12 -59.94 19.90 49.55
N VAL A 13 -61.19 19.85 49.09
CA VAL A 13 -62.37 19.79 49.97
C VAL A 13 -62.43 18.48 50.75
N LEU A 14 -62.22 17.33 50.08
CA LEU A 14 -62.14 16.02 50.74
C LEU A 14 -60.98 15.94 51.75
N GLY A 15 -59.81 16.48 51.39
CA GLY A 15 -58.66 16.57 52.27
C GLY A 15 -58.93 17.42 53.51
N GLY A 16 -59.58 18.58 53.35
CA GLY A 16 -60.01 19.43 54.47
C GLY A 16 -61.04 18.76 55.38
N ALA A 17 -62.02 18.06 54.80
CA ALA A 17 -63.01 17.30 55.56
C ALA A 17 -62.36 16.18 56.39
N ILE A 18 -61.46 15.39 55.78
CA ILE A 18 -60.74 14.30 56.44
C ILE A 18 -59.79 14.85 57.54
N ALA A 19 -59.12 15.98 57.29
CA ALA A 19 -58.28 16.64 58.29
C ALA A 19 -59.07 17.09 59.53
N SER A 20 -60.29 17.62 59.34
CA SER A 20 -61.16 18.03 60.44
C SER A 20 -61.62 16.86 61.33
N VAL A 21 -61.78 15.66 60.74
CA VAL A 21 -62.10 14.43 61.47
C VAL A 21 -60.89 13.92 62.24
N GLY A 22 -59.69 13.99 61.65
CA GLY A 22 -58.42 13.66 62.32
C GLY A 22 -58.16 14.50 63.57
N ASP A 23 -58.39 15.82 63.49
CA ASP A 23 -58.25 16.74 64.63
C ASP A 23 -59.29 16.46 65.73
N ARG A 24 -60.53 16.10 65.35
CA ARG A 24 -61.56 15.67 66.30
C ARG A 24 -61.19 14.39 67.05
N VAL A 25 -60.51 13.46 66.41
CA VAL A 25 -60.00 12.24 67.06
C VAL A 25 -58.86 12.61 68.01
N GLY A 26 -57.91 13.43 67.58
CA GLY A 26 -56.80 13.92 68.41
C GLY A 26 -57.28 14.63 69.68
N THR A 27 -58.22 15.56 69.54
CA THR A 27 -58.78 16.32 70.67
C THR A 27 -59.63 15.47 71.63
N LYS A 28 -60.41 14.50 71.11
CA LYS A 28 -61.14 13.53 71.95
C LYS A 28 -60.20 12.66 72.78
N VAL A 29 -59.11 12.18 72.20
CA VAL A 29 -58.12 11.39 72.92
C VAL A 29 -57.39 12.23 73.97
N GLY A 30 -57.11 13.50 73.68
CA GLY A 30 -56.56 14.45 74.66
C GLY A 30 -57.48 14.72 75.85
N LYS A 31 -58.80 14.82 75.61
CA LYS A 31 -59.80 15.01 76.69
C LYS A 31 -60.04 13.75 77.51
N ALA A 32 -59.97 12.57 76.89
CA ALA A 32 -60.12 11.27 77.55
C ALA A 32 -58.95 10.89 78.49
N ARG A 33 -57.91 11.74 78.60
CA ARG A 33 -56.69 11.53 79.41
C ARG A 33 -56.01 10.18 79.15
N LEU A 34 -56.12 9.68 77.92
CA LEU A 34 -55.49 8.42 77.55
C LEU A 34 -53.96 8.59 77.58
N SER A 35 -53.29 7.66 78.28
CA SER A 35 -51.84 7.55 78.32
C SER A 35 -51.45 6.40 77.41
N LEU A 36 -50.65 6.69 76.39
CA LEU A 36 -50.01 5.68 75.56
C LEU A 36 -48.52 5.74 75.89
N PHE A 37 -47.89 4.61 76.20
CA PHE A 37 -46.47 4.53 76.56
C PHE A 37 -46.04 5.50 77.69
N ASN A 38 -46.86 5.64 78.73
CA ASN A 38 -46.56 6.47 79.92
C ASN A 38 -46.38 7.98 79.66
N LEU A 39 -46.89 8.50 78.53
CA LEU A 39 -46.78 9.91 78.16
C LEU A 39 -47.89 10.78 78.79
N ARG A 40 -47.55 12.05 79.08
CA ARG A 40 -48.52 13.04 79.57
C ARG A 40 -49.65 13.21 78.53
N PRO A 41 -50.94 13.20 78.93
CA PRO A 41 -52.08 13.12 78.00
C PRO A 41 -52.08 14.11 76.82
N ARG A 42 -51.55 15.33 77.01
CA ARG A 42 -51.40 16.32 75.93
C ARG A 42 -50.42 15.87 74.84
N LYS A 43 -49.30 15.24 75.22
CA LYS A 43 -48.32 14.69 74.27
C LYS A 43 -48.88 13.46 73.54
N THR A 44 -49.67 12.63 74.23
CA THR A 44 -50.37 11.49 73.64
C THR A 44 -51.34 11.93 72.53
N ALA A 45 -52.11 12.98 72.76
CA ALA A 45 -53.03 13.54 71.76
C ALA A 45 -52.31 14.05 70.49
N ILE A 46 -51.19 14.76 70.68
CA ILE A 46 -50.38 15.26 69.55
C ILE A 46 -49.79 14.08 68.76
N LEU A 47 -49.24 13.08 69.44
CA LEU A 47 -48.70 11.88 68.78
C LEU A 47 -49.77 11.17 67.96
N ILE A 48 -50.97 10.99 68.52
CA ILE A 48 -52.09 10.33 67.83
C ILE A 48 -52.58 11.16 66.63
N THR A 49 -52.55 12.49 66.72
CA THR A 49 -52.90 13.36 65.59
C THR A 49 -51.88 13.27 64.45
N VAL A 50 -50.58 13.28 64.77
CA VAL A 50 -49.51 13.08 63.77
C VAL A 50 -49.58 11.69 63.16
N LEU A 51 -49.82 10.65 63.97
CA LEU A 51 -49.97 9.28 63.49
C LEU A 51 -51.20 9.13 62.59
N THR A 52 -52.35 9.68 62.96
CA THR A 52 -53.56 9.63 62.14
C THR A 52 -53.38 10.39 60.82
N GLY A 53 -52.81 11.60 60.84
CA GLY A 53 -52.49 12.36 59.63
C GLY A 53 -51.46 11.65 58.73
N SER A 54 -50.44 11.02 59.32
CA SER A 54 -49.46 10.21 58.58
C SER A 54 -50.12 8.98 57.96
N LEU A 55 -51.02 8.31 58.70
CA LEU A 55 -51.71 7.09 58.24
C LEU A 55 -52.72 7.40 57.12
N ILE A 56 -53.42 8.53 57.21
CA ILE A 56 -54.30 9.04 56.13
C ILE A 56 -53.48 9.36 54.88
N SER A 57 -52.37 10.08 55.02
CA SER A 57 -51.51 10.46 53.90
C SER A 57 -50.86 9.22 53.25
N ALA A 58 -50.37 8.28 54.06
CA ALA A 58 -49.82 7.02 53.60
C ALA A 58 -50.87 6.15 52.89
N SER A 59 -52.11 6.10 53.40
CA SER A 59 -53.22 5.36 52.77
C SER A 59 -53.60 5.98 51.42
N THR A 60 -53.66 7.31 51.35
CA THR A 60 -53.92 8.03 50.09
C THR A 60 -52.84 7.73 49.05
N LEU A 61 -51.57 7.78 49.47
CA LEU A 61 -50.44 7.47 48.62
C LEU A 61 -50.43 6.00 48.18
N ALA A 62 -50.76 5.07 49.09
CA ALA A 62 -50.87 3.65 48.80
C ALA A 62 -51.98 3.35 47.78
N ILE A 63 -53.15 3.98 47.93
CA ILE A 63 -54.24 3.87 46.96
C ILE A 63 -53.80 4.44 45.60
N LEU A 64 -53.13 5.58 45.57
CA LEU A 64 -52.66 6.20 44.32
C LEU A 64 -51.63 5.32 43.59
N PHE A 65 -50.68 4.74 44.31
CA PHE A 65 -49.71 3.79 43.75
C PHE A 65 -50.32 2.44 43.37
N GLY A 66 -51.36 1.99 44.07
CA GLY A 66 -52.09 0.76 43.76
C GLY A 66 -53.01 0.89 42.56
N ALA A 67 -53.70 2.03 42.43
CA ALA A 67 -54.64 2.31 41.34
C ALA A 67 -53.93 2.77 40.05
N SER A 68 -52.74 3.38 40.15
CA SER A 68 -51.99 3.89 39.00
C SER A 68 -50.66 3.16 38.81
N GLU A 69 -50.64 2.22 37.87
CA GLU A 69 -49.40 1.61 37.41
C GLU A 69 -48.44 2.65 36.81
N GLN A 70 -48.97 3.73 36.24
CA GLN A 70 -48.20 4.81 35.62
C GLN A 70 -47.44 5.62 36.68
N LEU A 71 -48.05 5.91 37.84
CA LEU A 71 -47.40 6.66 38.92
C LEU A 71 -46.30 5.80 39.59
N ARG A 72 -46.59 4.52 39.86
CA ARG A 72 -45.61 3.54 40.35
C ARG A 72 -44.44 3.41 39.37
N THR A 73 -44.74 3.18 38.11
CA THR A 73 -43.72 3.01 37.07
C THR A 73 -42.92 4.29 36.83
N GLY A 74 -43.58 5.45 36.82
CA GLY A 74 -42.94 6.75 36.59
C GLY A 74 -41.93 7.11 37.68
N VAL A 75 -42.34 7.02 38.95
CA VAL A 75 -41.46 7.37 40.09
C VAL A 75 -40.28 6.40 40.19
N PHE A 76 -40.49 5.09 40.02
CA PHE A 76 -39.42 4.09 40.18
C PHE A 76 -38.58 3.81 38.92
N ARG A 77 -39.02 4.19 37.70
CA ARG A 77 -38.24 3.98 36.46
C ARG A 77 -37.50 5.21 35.96
N LEU A 78 -37.77 6.42 36.48
CA LEU A 78 -37.12 7.65 35.99
C LEU A 78 -35.59 7.56 36.06
N GLU A 79 -35.04 7.08 37.18
CA GLU A 79 -33.59 6.89 37.34
C GLU A 79 -33.03 5.88 36.34
N LYS A 80 -33.75 4.78 36.09
CA LYS A 80 -33.37 3.75 35.10
C LYS A 80 -33.37 4.34 33.69
N ILE A 81 -34.40 5.12 33.33
CA ILE A 81 -34.51 5.77 32.02
C ILE A 81 -33.36 6.78 31.83
N GLN A 82 -33.08 7.61 32.83
CA GLN A 82 -31.96 8.55 32.76
C GLN A 82 -30.61 7.84 32.65
N LYS A 83 -30.41 6.74 33.40
CA LYS A 83 -29.20 5.91 33.30
C LYS A 83 -29.06 5.30 31.90
N ASN A 84 -30.13 4.73 31.37
CA ASN A 84 -30.14 4.14 30.03
C ASN A 84 -29.87 5.20 28.96
N LEU A 85 -30.45 6.38 29.07
CA LEU A 85 -30.21 7.49 28.14
C LEU A 85 -28.76 7.97 28.20
N ARG A 86 -28.18 8.09 29.40
CA ARG A 86 -26.75 8.40 29.56
C ARG A 86 -25.86 7.31 28.94
N ASN A 87 -26.19 6.04 29.16
CA ASN A 87 -25.43 4.92 28.59
C ASN A 87 -25.55 4.88 27.07
N ALA A 88 -26.76 5.00 26.52
CA ALA A 88 -27.00 5.04 25.07
C ALA A 88 -26.28 6.22 24.41
N ARG A 89 -26.25 7.40 25.05
CA ARG A 89 -25.44 8.54 24.56
C ARG A 89 -23.95 8.23 24.56
N LYS A 90 -23.43 7.62 25.63
CA LYS A 90 -22.01 7.20 25.69
C LYS A 90 -21.67 6.17 24.61
N GLU A 91 -22.54 5.19 24.40
CA GLU A 91 -22.36 4.19 23.34
C GLU A 91 -22.44 4.80 21.95
N LEU A 92 -23.35 5.74 21.73
CA LEU A 92 -23.47 6.46 20.46
C LEU A 92 -22.20 7.26 20.16
N GLU A 93 -21.68 8.01 21.13
CA GLU A 93 -20.44 8.77 20.96
C GLU A 93 -19.24 7.84 20.72
N LYS A 94 -19.13 6.74 21.48
CA LYS A 94 -18.11 5.71 21.23
C LYS A 94 -18.19 5.15 19.81
N THR A 95 -19.39 4.82 19.35
CA THR A 95 -19.63 4.27 18.01
C THR A 95 -19.29 5.29 16.92
N LYS A 96 -19.62 6.58 17.12
CA LYS A 96 -19.23 7.66 16.19
C LYS A 96 -17.72 7.81 16.12
N THR A 97 -17.01 7.80 17.24
CA THR A 97 -15.54 7.86 17.25
C THR A 97 -14.94 6.66 16.52
N GLN A 98 -15.43 5.45 16.79
CA GLN A 98 -14.99 4.23 16.09
C GLN A 98 -15.26 4.31 14.58
N LYS A 99 -16.43 4.80 14.18
CA LYS A 99 -16.77 5.01 12.77
C LYS A 99 -15.80 5.98 12.11
N SER A 100 -15.51 7.11 12.74
CA SER A 100 -14.56 8.10 12.23
C SER A 100 -13.14 7.55 12.09
N GLN A 101 -12.70 6.70 13.04
CA GLN A 101 -11.41 6.02 12.97
C GLN A 101 -11.36 5.06 11.78
N VAL A 102 -12.38 4.20 11.63
CA VAL A 102 -12.47 3.25 10.51
C VAL A 102 -12.56 3.97 9.16
N GLU A 103 -13.27 5.10 9.06
CA GLU A 103 -13.32 5.91 7.83
C GLU A 103 -11.94 6.50 7.47
N THR A 104 -11.17 6.89 8.49
CA THR A 104 -9.79 7.39 8.31
C THR A 104 -8.87 6.27 7.85
N GLU A 105 -8.93 5.11 8.51
CA GLU A 105 -8.17 3.91 8.13
C GLU A 105 -8.52 3.44 6.72
N LEU A 106 -9.81 3.46 6.35
CA LEU A 106 -10.27 3.12 5.01
C LEU A 106 -9.71 4.09 3.96
N THR A 107 -9.68 5.39 4.26
CA THR A 107 -9.13 6.40 3.37
C THR A 107 -7.63 6.22 3.19
N GLN A 108 -6.90 5.94 4.28
CA GLN A 108 -5.47 5.65 4.24
C GLN A 108 -5.18 4.36 3.45
N ALA A 109 -5.94 3.30 3.68
CA ALA A 109 -5.80 2.04 2.95
C ALA A 109 -6.07 2.21 1.45
N LYS A 110 -7.09 3.00 1.07
CA LYS A 110 -7.34 3.34 -0.34
C LYS A 110 -6.21 4.15 -0.97
N SER A 111 -5.62 5.10 -0.23
CA SER A 111 -4.45 5.86 -0.70
C SER A 111 -3.25 4.93 -0.93
N GLN A 112 -2.96 4.05 0.04
CA GLN A 112 -1.89 3.07 -0.08
C GLN A 112 -2.11 2.10 -1.23
N GLN A 113 -3.36 1.67 -1.46
CA GLN A 113 -3.72 0.83 -2.59
C GLN A 113 -3.48 1.55 -3.94
N ALA A 114 -3.87 2.83 -4.04
CA ALA A 114 -3.63 3.63 -5.24
C ALA A 114 -2.13 3.81 -5.51
N GLU A 115 -1.33 4.10 -4.48
CA GLU A 115 0.13 4.19 -4.59
C GLU A 115 0.76 2.85 -5.00
N ALA A 116 0.30 1.74 -4.41
CA ALA A 116 0.78 0.41 -4.76
C ALA A 116 0.46 0.07 -6.23
N GLN A 117 -0.73 0.43 -6.71
CA GLN A 117 -1.12 0.25 -8.11
C GLN A 117 -0.24 1.07 -9.05
N GLN A 118 0.01 2.34 -8.74
CA GLN A 118 0.91 3.18 -9.54
C GLN A 118 2.34 2.62 -9.59
N LYS A 119 2.86 2.11 -8.46
CA LYS A 119 4.17 1.44 -8.41
C LYS A 119 4.19 0.17 -9.24
N LEU A 120 3.12 -0.61 -9.22
CA LEU A 120 2.98 -1.81 -10.03
C LEU A 120 3.00 -1.47 -11.53
N ASP A 121 2.24 -0.47 -11.94
CA ASP A 121 2.18 -0.03 -13.33
C ASP A 121 3.54 0.50 -13.82
N ALA A 122 4.22 1.32 -13.01
CA ALA A 122 5.57 1.80 -13.31
C ALA A 122 6.59 0.65 -13.40
N THR A 123 6.49 -0.33 -12.50
CA THR A 123 7.36 -1.52 -12.53
C THR A 123 7.13 -2.35 -13.78
N ASN A 124 5.86 -2.53 -14.18
CA ASN A 124 5.51 -3.25 -15.40
C ASN A 124 6.04 -2.55 -16.67
N GLN A 125 5.94 -1.22 -16.73
CA GLN A 125 6.54 -0.45 -17.84
C GLN A 125 8.06 -0.58 -17.88
N SER A 126 8.72 -0.51 -16.72
CA SER A 126 10.17 -0.70 -16.61
C SER A 126 10.58 -2.11 -17.04
N LEU A 127 9.80 -3.13 -16.65
CA LEU A 127 10.02 -4.52 -17.05
C LEU A 127 9.90 -4.68 -18.57
N GLN A 128 8.84 -4.13 -19.19
CA GLN A 128 8.68 -4.17 -20.65
C GLN A 128 9.83 -3.49 -21.39
N SER A 129 10.26 -2.31 -20.93
CA SER A 129 11.43 -1.62 -21.49
C SER A 129 12.71 -2.45 -21.34
N THR A 130 12.89 -3.11 -20.19
CA THR A 130 14.06 -3.97 -19.95
C THR A 130 14.04 -5.21 -20.85
N LEU A 131 12.88 -5.83 -21.05
CA LEU A 131 12.72 -6.95 -22.00
C LEU A 131 13.01 -6.53 -23.44
N ALA A 132 12.56 -5.34 -23.86
CA ALA A 132 12.88 -4.80 -25.18
C ALA A 132 14.39 -4.60 -25.36
N LYS A 133 15.06 -3.98 -24.37
CA LYS A 133 16.52 -3.80 -24.37
C LYS A 133 17.26 -5.14 -24.38
N LEU A 134 16.78 -6.14 -23.64
CA LEU A 134 17.36 -7.48 -23.65
C LEU A 134 17.25 -8.12 -25.03
N SER A 135 16.08 -8.06 -25.67
CA SER A 135 15.87 -8.56 -27.03
C SER A 135 16.78 -7.88 -28.06
N GLU A 136 16.94 -6.56 -27.95
CA GLU A 136 17.85 -5.79 -28.80
C GLU A 136 19.31 -6.22 -28.57
N ALA A 137 19.74 -6.34 -27.31
CA ALA A 137 21.08 -6.78 -26.95
C ALA A 137 21.38 -8.19 -27.49
N THR A 138 20.44 -9.13 -27.37
CA THR A 138 20.58 -10.49 -27.94
C THR A 138 20.70 -10.45 -29.47
N THR A 139 19.92 -9.60 -30.14
CA THR A 139 20.01 -9.43 -31.59
C THR A 139 21.37 -8.85 -32.01
N ASN A 140 21.86 -7.85 -31.26
CA ASN A 140 23.17 -7.23 -31.51
C ASN A 140 24.33 -8.20 -31.25
N GLN A 141 24.21 -9.04 -30.21
CA GLN A 141 25.17 -10.11 -29.93
C GLN A 141 25.22 -11.10 -31.11
N ALA A 142 24.07 -11.62 -31.55
CA ALA A 142 24.01 -12.56 -32.68
C ALA A 142 24.60 -11.96 -33.97
N ARG A 143 24.35 -10.67 -34.22
CA ARG A 143 24.96 -9.95 -35.35
C ARG A 143 26.48 -9.87 -35.23
N THR A 144 26.97 -9.54 -34.04
CA THR A 144 28.41 -9.45 -33.76
C THR A 144 29.11 -10.80 -33.93
N GLU A 145 28.49 -11.87 -33.44
CA GLU A 145 28.98 -13.24 -33.59
C GLU A 145 29.05 -13.65 -35.08
N ALA A 146 28.03 -13.30 -35.86
CA ALA A 146 28.02 -13.55 -37.30
C ALA A 146 29.13 -12.77 -38.03
N GLN A 147 29.33 -11.49 -37.68
CA GLN A 147 30.41 -10.66 -38.21
C GLN A 147 31.80 -11.22 -37.85
N LEU A 148 31.98 -11.66 -36.61
CA LEU A 148 33.23 -12.28 -36.17
C LEU A 148 33.55 -13.54 -37.00
N LYS A 149 32.55 -14.40 -37.22
CA LYS A 149 32.71 -15.60 -38.04
C LYS A 149 33.06 -15.26 -39.49
N GLN A 150 32.43 -14.23 -40.06
CA GLN A 150 32.73 -13.76 -41.41
C GLN A 150 34.17 -13.22 -41.51
N THR A 151 34.58 -12.36 -40.58
CA THR A 151 35.94 -11.79 -40.54
C THR A 151 36.98 -12.89 -40.36
N GLN A 152 36.72 -13.90 -39.53
CA GLN A 152 37.61 -15.05 -39.39
C GLN A 152 37.76 -15.82 -40.70
N GLY A 153 36.67 -16.01 -41.44
CA GLY A 153 36.70 -16.60 -42.78
C GLY A 153 37.52 -15.77 -43.78
N GLN A 154 37.34 -14.45 -43.78
CA GLN A 154 38.12 -13.53 -44.61
C GLN A 154 39.61 -13.58 -44.27
N LEU A 155 39.97 -13.61 -42.98
CA LEU A 155 41.35 -13.70 -42.53
C LEU A 155 42.02 -15.00 -42.99
N ASN A 156 41.31 -16.14 -42.91
CA ASN A 156 41.80 -17.41 -43.42
C ASN A 156 42.02 -17.38 -44.95
N ASN A 157 41.12 -16.75 -45.69
CA ASN A 157 41.26 -16.59 -47.14
C ASN A 157 42.45 -15.70 -47.49
N THR A 158 42.60 -14.54 -46.82
CA THR A 158 43.73 -13.63 -47.01
C THR A 158 45.06 -14.31 -46.68
N ASN A 159 45.14 -15.07 -45.58
CA ASN A 159 46.34 -15.85 -45.26
C ASN A 159 46.68 -16.87 -46.34
N SER A 160 45.67 -17.54 -46.91
CA SER A 160 45.87 -18.48 -48.02
C SER A 160 46.39 -17.77 -49.28
N GLN A 161 45.86 -16.60 -49.61
CA GLN A 161 46.33 -15.77 -50.72
C GLN A 161 47.74 -15.23 -50.50
N LEU A 162 48.07 -14.84 -49.26
CA LEU A 162 49.41 -14.39 -48.90
C LEU A 162 50.44 -15.50 -49.12
N ASN A 163 50.15 -16.72 -48.65
CA ASN A 163 51.01 -17.88 -48.87
C ASN A 163 51.21 -18.17 -50.36
N GLN A 164 50.13 -18.19 -51.15
CA GLN A 164 50.23 -18.36 -52.61
C GLN A 164 51.04 -17.26 -53.30
N THR A 165 50.93 -16.02 -52.83
CA THR A 165 51.68 -14.89 -53.37
C THR A 165 53.16 -15.00 -53.01
N GLN A 166 53.47 -15.46 -51.79
CA GLN A 166 54.84 -15.72 -51.36
C GLN A 166 55.48 -16.84 -52.19
N ASP A 167 54.75 -17.91 -52.48
CA ASP A 167 55.22 -19.01 -53.34
C ASP A 167 55.50 -18.51 -54.76
N LYS A 168 54.61 -17.69 -55.33
CA LYS A 168 54.82 -17.06 -56.64
C LYS A 168 56.05 -16.16 -56.64
N LEU A 169 56.21 -15.32 -55.62
CA LEU A 169 57.37 -14.43 -55.48
C LEU A 169 58.68 -15.23 -55.45
N ASN A 170 58.73 -16.30 -54.66
CA ASN A 170 59.89 -17.20 -54.59
C ASN A 170 60.19 -17.84 -55.96
N LYS A 171 59.16 -18.27 -56.70
CA LYS A 171 59.31 -18.83 -58.04
C LYS A 171 59.87 -17.80 -59.03
N THR A 172 59.29 -16.60 -59.08
CA THR A 172 59.75 -15.51 -59.94
C THR A 172 61.19 -15.11 -59.60
N GLN A 173 61.56 -15.09 -58.32
CA GLN A 173 62.94 -14.80 -57.91
C GLN A 173 63.93 -15.86 -58.42
N ASN A 174 63.54 -17.14 -58.39
CA ASN A 174 64.35 -18.22 -58.95
C ASN A 174 64.49 -18.11 -60.48
N GLU A 175 63.39 -17.82 -61.18
CA GLU A 175 63.39 -17.60 -62.64
C GLU A 175 64.26 -16.40 -63.03
N LEU A 176 64.21 -15.31 -62.26
CA LEU A 176 65.07 -14.13 -62.46
C LEU A 176 66.55 -14.49 -62.29
N ASN A 177 66.90 -15.22 -61.23
CA ASN A 177 68.27 -15.68 -60.99
C ASN A 177 68.78 -16.58 -62.13
N GLN A 178 67.94 -17.49 -62.63
CA GLN A 178 68.28 -18.35 -63.77
C GLN A 178 68.49 -17.52 -65.04
N THR A 179 67.59 -16.58 -65.33
CA THR A 179 67.69 -15.71 -66.52
C THR A 179 68.94 -14.84 -66.46
N GLN A 180 69.28 -14.31 -65.27
CA GLN A 180 70.53 -13.57 -65.07
C GLN A 180 71.77 -14.45 -65.31
N GLY A 181 71.73 -15.71 -64.85
CA GLY A 181 72.78 -16.68 -65.12
C GLY A 181 72.94 -16.98 -66.62
N GLN A 182 71.83 -17.18 -67.34
CA GLN A 182 71.82 -17.37 -68.79
C GLN A 182 72.36 -16.14 -69.53
N LEU A 183 71.93 -14.94 -69.12
CA LEU A 183 72.40 -13.68 -69.70
C LEU A 183 73.92 -13.54 -69.56
N ASN A 184 74.46 -13.84 -68.38
CA ASN A 184 75.90 -13.83 -68.13
C ASN A 184 76.63 -14.84 -69.03
N ALA A 185 76.11 -16.07 -69.14
CA ALA A 185 76.70 -17.11 -70.00
C ALA A 185 76.72 -16.72 -71.49
N VAL A 186 75.61 -16.17 -71.99
CA VAL A 186 75.52 -15.67 -73.37
C VAL A 186 76.47 -14.50 -73.58
N SER A 187 76.57 -13.57 -72.62
CA SER A 187 77.54 -12.48 -72.69
C SER A 187 78.98 -13.00 -72.80
N THR A 188 79.35 -14.01 -72.02
CA THR A 188 80.68 -14.66 -72.12
C THR A 188 80.90 -15.33 -73.47
N GLN A 189 79.90 -16.04 -74.01
CA GLN A 189 79.99 -16.66 -75.34
C GLN A 189 80.15 -15.61 -76.45
N VAL A 190 79.42 -14.49 -76.38
CA VAL A 190 79.54 -13.40 -77.35
C VAL A 190 80.94 -12.78 -77.30
N MET A 191 81.54 -12.63 -76.11
CA MET A 191 82.93 -12.16 -76.00
C MET A 191 83.92 -13.15 -76.61
N ALA A 192 83.81 -14.45 -76.27
CA ALA A 192 84.69 -15.49 -76.84
C ALA A 192 84.59 -15.57 -78.38
N LEU A 193 83.39 -15.52 -78.94
CA LEU A 193 83.19 -15.52 -80.40
C LEU A 193 83.74 -14.25 -81.07
N ARG A 194 83.67 -13.10 -80.40
CA ARG A 194 84.31 -11.86 -80.88
C ARG A 194 85.82 -12.00 -80.91
N ASP A 195 86.42 -12.56 -79.86
CA ASP A 195 87.86 -12.80 -79.78
C ASP A 195 88.32 -13.81 -80.85
N GLU A 196 87.57 -14.88 -81.06
CA GLU A 196 87.84 -15.87 -82.11
C GLU A 196 87.73 -15.26 -83.51
N ARG A 197 86.68 -14.46 -83.76
CA ARG A 197 86.53 -13.73 -85.01
C ARG A 197 87.71 -12.79 -85.26
N GLN A 198 88.19 -12.09 -84.23
CA GLN A 198 89.33 -11.19 -84.34
C GLN A 198 90.61 -11.95 -84.75
N LYS A 199 90.89 -13.09 -84.10
CA LYS A 199 92.02 -13.95 -84.48
C LYS A 199 91.91 -14.47 -85.92
N LEU A 200 90.72 -14.88 -86.36
CA LEU A 200 90.51 -15.33 -87.74
C LEU A 200 90.73 -14.22 -88.77
N ILE A 201 90.35 -12.98 -88.44
CA ILE A 201 90.64 -11.80 -89.28
C ILE A 201 92.15 -11.58 -89.38
N GLU A 202 92.87 -11.62 -88.25
CA GLU A 202 94.32 -11.47 -88.22
C GLU A 202 95.03 -12.57 -89.05
N GLN A 203 94.59 -13.83 -88.92
CA GLN A 203 95.13 -14.94 -89.72
C GLN A 203 94.87 -14.76 -91.22
N ARG A 204 93.65 -14.33 -91.59
CA ARG A 204 93.32 -14.03 -92.99
C ARG A 204 94.26 -12.95 -93.54
N ASP A 205 94.49 -11.88 -92.77
CA ASP A 205 95.31 -10.75 -93.20
C ASP A 205 96.79 -11.14 -93.34
N GLN A 206 97.30 -12.00 -92.45
CA GLN A 206 98.64 -12.58 -92.58
C GLN A 206 98.78 -13.44 -93.84
N LEU A 207 97.83 -14.33 -94.10
CA LEU A 207 97.83 -15.18 -95.31
C LEU A 207 97.69 -14.38 -96.61
N GLN A 208 97.06 -13.21 -96.58
CA GLN A 208 96.99 -12.30 -97.72
C GLN A 208 98.28 -11.51 -97.93
N ALA A 209 99.04 -11.22 -96.86
CA ALA A 209 100.33 -10.54 -96.95
C ALA A 209 101.49 -11.46 -97.40
N GLU A 210 101.35 -12.78 -97.25
CA GLU A 210 102.33 -13.79 -97.70
C GLU A 210 102.16 -14.23 -99.18
N ARG A 211 101.13 -13.73 -99.88
CA ARG A 211 100.91 -13.97 -101.32
C ARG A 211 101.39 -12.80 -102.17
#